data_AF-A0A800ASL5-F1
#
_entry.id   AF-A0A800ASL5-F1
#
_cell.length_a   1.000
_cell.length_b   1.000
_cell.length_c   1.000
_cell.angle_alpha   90.00
_cell.angle_beta   90.00
_cell.angle_gamma   90.00
#
_symmetry.space_group_name_H-M   'P 1'
#
loop_
_entity.id
_entity.type
_entity.pdbx_description
1 polymer ?
#
loop_
_entity_poly.entity_id
_entity_poly.type
_entity_poly.pdbx_seq_one_letter_code
_entity_poly.pdbx_strand_id
1 'polypeptide(L)'
;MLNIIFGQSKYVDNLSENIKRGIREKLRRGEYPGFTLLGYKNNTVKHTIEIDPETASKVKELFELYATGRYSLDDLGKLATASGLASRRKRGKLSKSNIERLLKNPFYYGAFLFKGQLYEGTHPPIITKELFDKIQKVFNLRSKPRKNDPHYHIFRSFYPMW
;
A
#
# COMPACT_ATOMS: atom_id res chain seq x y z
N MET A 1 -6.96 13.53 45.27
CA MET A 1 -6.19 13.24 44.04
C MET A 1 -6.87 12.25 43.09
N LEU A 2 -7.58 11.23 43.58
CA LEU A 2 -8.23 10.19 42.75
C LEU A 2 -9.23 10.75 41.70
N ASN A 3 -10.06 11.74 42.05
CA ASN A 3 -11.03 12.36 41.14
C ASN A 3 -10.39 13.10 39.94
N ILE A 4 -9.17 13.63 40.09
CA ILE A 4 -8.46 14.32 39.01
C ILE A 4 -7.94 13.29 37.99
N ILE A 5 -7.44 12.14 38.48
CA ILE A 5 -6.94 11.04 37.65
C ILE A 5 -8.10 10.40 36.87
N PHE A 6 -9.25 10.16 37.51
CA PHE A 6 -10.46 9.68 36.82
C PHE A 6 -11.00 10.69 35.80
N GLY A 7 -10.93 11.99 36.08
CA GLY A 7 -11.30 13.04 35.14
C GLY A 7 -10.39 13.07 33.89
N GLN A 8 -9.07 12.94 34.09
CA GLN A 8 -8.10 12.85 32.99
C GLN A 8 -8.29 11.58 32.15
N SER A 9 -8.54 10.43 32.80
CA SER A 9 -8.84 9.17 32.11
C SER A 9 -10.04 9.31 31.18
N LYS A 10 -11.16 9.86 31.69
CA LYS A 10 -12.38 10.09 30.89
C LYS A 10 -12.15 11.05 29.72
N TYR A 11 -11.31 12.07 29.88
CA TYR A 11 -10.97 12.99 28.80
C TYR A 11 -10.20 12.31 27.66
N VAL A 12 -9.23 11.45 27.99
CA VAL A 12 -8.44 10.68 27.01
C VAL A 12 -9.33 9.70 26.25
N ASP A 13 -10.25 9.02 26.94
CA ASP A 13 -11.20 8.09 26.31
C ASP A 13 -12.13 8.81 25.35
N ASN A 14 -12.71 9.95 25.77
CA ASN A 14 -13.58 10.78 24.92
C ASN A 14 -12.84 11.30 23.67
N LEU A 15 -11.56 11.67 23.79
CA LEU A 15 -10.75 12.10 22.65
C LEU A 15 -10.55 10.94 21.66
N SER A 16 -10.23 9.74 22.16
CA SER A 16 -10.07 8.54 21.34
C SER A 16 -11.36 8.19 20.58
N GLU A 17 -12.51 8.27 21.25
CA GLU A 17 -13.81 8.05 20.62
C GLU A 17 -14.14 9.08 19.55
N ASN A 18 -13.83 10.36 19.80
CA ASN A 18 -14.04 11.43 18.83
C ASN A 18 -13.20 11.22 17.56
N ILE A 19 -11.93 10.82 17.69
CA ILE A 19 -11.07 10.51 16.55
C ILE A 19 -11.63 9.31 15.77
N LYS A 20 -12.04 8.24 16.45
CA LYS A 20 -12.63 7.05 15.81
C LYS A 20 -13.92 7.40 15.07
N ARG A 21 -14.76 8.27 15.65
CA ARG A 21 -15.98 8.78 15.03
C ARG A 21 -15.65 9.58 13.76
N GLY A 22 -14.72 10.52 13.84
CA GLY A 22 -14.30 11.31 12.68
C GLY A 22 -13.77 10.45 11.53
N ILE A 23 -12.95 9.44 11.84
CA ILE A 23 -12.47 8.47 10.85
C ILE A 23 -13.64 7.70 10.24
N ARG A 24 -14.58 7.22 11.05
CA ARG A 24 -15.76 6.48 10.56
C ARG A 24 -16.61 7.33 9.60
N GLU A 25 -16.79 8.61 9.90
CA GLU A 25 -17.51 9.52 9.00
C GLU A 25 -16.77 9.72 7.67
N LYS A 26 -15.44 9.85 7.70
CA LYS A 26 -14.63 9.89 6.46
C LYS A 26 -14.79 8.62 5.62
N LEU A 27 -14.75 7.45 6.26
CA LEU A 27 -14.95 6.17 5.59
C LEU A 27 -16.34 6.06 4.95
N ARG A 28 -17.39 6.56 5.63
CA ARG A 28 -18.76 6.63 5.07
C ARG A 28 -18.84 7.52 3.83
N ARG A 29 -18.04 8.58 3.79
CA ARG A 29 -17.94 9.49 2.64
C ARG A 29 -17.01 8.99 1.52
N GLY A 30 -16.36 7.84 1.69
CA GLY A 30 -15.35 7.34 0.75
C GLY A 30 -14.05 8.17 0.76
N GLU A 31 -13.83 8.99 1.78
CA GLU A 31 -12.62 9.79 1.93
C GLU A 31 -11.52 8.95 2.58
N TYR A 32 -10.36 8.86 1.92
CA TYR A 32 -9.23 8.11 2.45
C TYR A 32 -8.59 8.84 3.65
N PRO A 33 -8.60 8.26 4.87
CA PRO A 33 -8.14 8.94 6.08
C PRO A 33 -6.62 8.92 6.26
N GLY A 34 -5.86 8.43 5.26
CA GLY A 34 -4.43 8.23 5.33
C GLY A 34 -3.60 9.22 4.51
N PHE A 35 -2.31 8.96 4.47
CA PHE A 35 -1.39 9.72 3.62
C PHE A 35 -1.63 9.44 2.14
N THR A 36 -1.54 10.49 1.32
CA THR A 36 -1.64 10.37 -0.13
C THR A 36 -0.61 9.39 -0.68
N LEU A 37 -1.07 8.55 -1.62
CA LEU A 37 -0.25 7.55 -2.30
C LEU A 37 0.57 8.19 -3.45
N LEU A 38 1.41 7.38 -4.08
CA LEU A 38 2.22 7.79 -5.23
C LEU A 38 1.33 8.00 -6.45
N GLY A 39 1.59 9.02 -7.28
CA GLY A 39 0.68 9.37 -8.39
C GLY A 39 -0.44 10.34 -8.00
N TYR A 40 -0.55 10.69 -6.71
CA TYR A 40 -1.59 11.57 -6.21
C TYR A 40 -1.01 12.73 -5.39
N LYS A 41 -1.72 13.85 -5.42
CA LYS A 41 -1.46 15.05 -4.61
C LYS A 41 -2.68 15.39 -3.76
N ASN A 42 -2.43 15.97 -2.60
CA ASN A 42 -3.50 16.50 -1.75
C ASN A 42 -3.80 17.94 -2.19
N ASN A 43 -5.04 18.24 -2.54
CA ASN A 43 -5.48 19.60 -2.78
C ASN A 43 -5.82 20.25 -1.43
N THR A 44 -4.96 21.17 -0.97
CA THR A 44 -5.14 21.88 0.31
C THR A 44 -6.42 22.71 0.38
N VAL A 45 -6.94 23.17 -0.76
CA VAL A 45 -8.13 24.04 -0.82
C VAL A 45 -9.42 23.22 -0.68
N LYS A 46 -9.52 22.12 -1.44
CA LYS A 46 -10.71 21.25 -1.45
C LYS A 46 -10.64 20.14 -0.41
N HIS A 47 -9.50 19.96 0.24
CA HIS A 47 -9.20 18.81 1.11
C HIS A 47 -9.45 17.45 0.43
N THR A 48 -9.31 17.40 -0.89
CA THR A 48 -9.52 16.20 -1.72
C THR A 48 -8.21 15.67 -2.27
N ILE A 49 -8.20 14.37 -2.59
CA ILE A 49 -7.07 13.72 -3.26
C ILE A 49 -7.27 13.87 -4.78
N GLU A 50 -6.30 14.48 -5.45
CA GLU A 50 -6.30 14.68 -6.89
C GLU A 50 -5.14 13.92 -7.54
N ILE A 51 -5.30 13.59 -8.83
CA ILE A 51 -4.24 12.99 -9.63
C ILE A 51 -3.13 14.02 -9.85
N ASP A 52 -1.90 13.60 -9.67
CA ASP A 52 -0.73 14.36 -10.09
C ASP A 52 -0.29 13.90 -11.49
N PRO A 53 -0.48 14.69 -12.55
CA PRO A 53 -0.34 14.22 -13.93
C PRO A 53 1.06 13.67 -14.25
N GLU A 54 2.12 14.29 -13.73
CA GLU A 54 3.49 13.85 -13.99
C GLU A 54 3.80 12.49 -13.37
N THR A 55 3.44 12.31 -12.10
CA THR A 55 3.74 11.05 -11.39
C THR A 55 2.73 9.96 -11.74
N ALA A 56 1.47 10.31 -12.01
CA ALA A 56 0.43 9.36 -12.38
C ALA A 56 0.67 8.69 -13.72
N SER A 57 1.16 9.42 -14.73
CA SER A 57 1.51 8.83 -16.03
C SER A 57 2.56 7.73 -15.88
N LYS A 58 3.60 8.01 -15.09
CA LYS A 58 4.69 7.04 -14.82
C LYS A 58 4.21 5.85 -13.99
N VAL A 59 3.30 6.08 -13.04
CA VAL A 59 2.68 4.99 -12.28
C VAL A 59 1.85 4.11 -13.21
N LYS A 60 1.00 4.69 -14.06
CA LYS A 60 0.18 3.96 -15.03
C LYS A 60 1.05 3.08 -15.95
N GLU A 61 2.14 3.63 -16.47
CA GLU A 61 3.12 2.90 -17.28
C GLU A 61 3.70 1.67 -16.52
N LEU A 62 4.07 1.83 -15.24
CA LEU A 62 4.55 0.70 -14.43
C LEU A 62 3.48 -0.40 -14.27
N PHE A 63 2.21 -0.04 -14.11
CA PHE A 63 1.12 -1.01 -14.05
C PHE A 63 0.96 -1.76 -15.37
N GLU A 64 1.01 -1.07 -16.51
CA GLU A 64 0.92 -1.65 -17.85
C GLU A 64 2.11 -2.58 -18.17
N LEU A 65 3.32 -2.15 -17.85
CA LEU A 65 4.54 -2.96 -17.99
C LEU A 65 4.43 -4.25 -17.18
N TYR A 66 3.96 -4.17 -15.93
CA TYR A 66 3.81 -5.36 -15.10
C TYR A 66 2.69 -6.28 -15.60
N ALA A 67 1.59 -5.72 -16.08
CA ALA A 67 0.48 -6.48 -16.65
C ALA A 67 0.89 -7.35 -17.85
N THR A 68 1.95 -6.97 -18.56
CA THR A 68 2.54 -7.76 -19.66
C THR A 68 3.17 -9.07 -19.15
N GLY A 69 3.50 -9.16 -17.86
CA GLY A 69 4.03 -10.37 -17.24
C GLY A 69 5.50 -10.68 -17.56
N ARG A 70 6.17 -9.86 -18.38
CA ARG A 70 7.58 -10.03 -18.76
C ARG A 70 8.56 -9.49 -17.72
N TYR A 71 8.21 -8.39 -17.06
CA TYR A 71 9.10 -7.70 -16.12
C TYR A 71 9.03 -8.29 -14.72
N SER A 72 10.19 -8.39 -14.05
CA SER A 72 10.24 -8.71 -12.63
C SER A 72 10.00 -7.46 -11.77
N LEU A 73 9.73 -7.66 -10.48
CA LEU A 73 9.60 -6.55 -9.53
C LEU A 73 10.92 -5.77 -9.35
N ASP A 74 12.07 -6.39 -9.60
CA ASP A 74 13.36 -5.69 -9.55
C ASP A 74 13.56 -4.79 -10.79
N ASP A 75 13.18 -5.28 -11.97
CA ASP A 75 13.25 -4.53 -13.22
C ASP A 75 12.33 -3.30 -13.17
N LEU A 76 11.11 -3.47 -12.65
CA LEU A 76 10.20 -2.36 -12.37
C LEU A 76 10.82 -1.32 -11.44
N GLY A 77 11.62 -1.74 -10.46
CA GLY A 77 12.28 -0.81 -9.55
C GLY A 77 13.39 -0.01 -10.22
N LYS A 78 14.12 -0.63 -11.15
CA LYS A 78 15.09 0.06 -11.99
C LYS A 78 14.40 1.06 -12.92
N LEU A 79 13.34 0.63 -13.61
CA LEU A 79 12.56 1.48 -14.51
C LEU A 79 11.89 2.66 -13.78
N ALA A 80 11.30 2.41 -12.60
CA ALA A 80 10.72 3.46 -11.78
C ALA A 80 11.78 4.46 -11.32
N THR A 81 12.97 3.99 -10.95
CA THR A 81 14.06 4.90 -10.57
C THR A 81 14.57 5.70 -11.77
N ALA A 82 14.68 5.07 -12.94
CA ALA A 82 15.08 5.71 -14.18
C ALA A 82 14.08 6.78 -14.66
N SER A 83 12.78 6.55 -14.46
CA SER A 83 11.74 7.54 -14.75
C SER A 83 11.64 8.67 -13.70
N GLY A 84 12.50 8.66 -12.67
CA GLY A 84 12.53 9.65 -11.60
C GLY A 84 11.45 9.45 -10.54
N LEU A 85 10.81 8.28 -10.50
CA LEU A 85 9.81 7.90 -9.51
C LEU A 85 10.50 7.53 -8.19
N ALA A 86 10.45 8.44 -7.23
CA ALA A 86 11.08 8.27 -5.92
C ALA A 86 10.06 8.01 -4.81
N SER A 87 10.48 7.27 -3.78
CA SER A 87 9.66 7.11 -2.57
C SER A 87 9.53 8.44 -1.81
N ARG A 88 8.28 8.82 -1.46
CA ARG A 88 7.98 10.06 -0.71
C ARG A 88 8.77 10.19 0.61
N ARG A 89 9.05 9.09 1.31
CA ARG A 89 9.76 9.12 2.61
C ARG A 89 11.27 9.15 2.52
N LYS A 90 11.88 8.50 1.52
CA LYS A 90 13.34 8.29 1.46
C LYS A 90 14.02 8.95 0.26
N ARG A 91 13.29 9.72 -0.57
CA ARG A 91 13.80 10.35 -1.82
C ARG A 91 14.81 9.47 -2.55
N GLY A 92 14.49 8.18 -2.66
CA GLY A 92 15.43 7.15 -3.07
C GLY A 92 14.73 6.00 -3.77
N LYS A 93 15.53 5.02 -4.20
CA LYS A 93 15.11 3.86 -4.98
C LYS A 93 13.89 3.18 -4.36
N LEU A 94 12.89 2.91 -5.20
CA LEU A 94 11.75 2.08 -4.82
C LEU A 94 12.24 0.64 -4.59
N SER A 95 12.17 0.18 -3.35
CA SER A 95 12.48 -1.22 -3.05
C SER A 95 11.41 -2.15 -3.64
N LYS A 96 11.80 -3.40 -3.90
CA LYS A 96 10.91 -4.47 -4.39
C LYS A 96 9.60 -4.55 -3.60
N SER A 97 9.68 -4.50 -2.26
CA SER A 97 8.50 -4.58 -1.39
C SER A 97 7.57 -3.36 -1.52
N ASN A 98 8.12 -2.17 -1.79
CA ASN A 98 7.29 -0.99 -2.01
C ASN A 98 6.52 -1.09 -3.34
N ILE A 99 7.16 -1.59 -4.38
CA ILE A 99 6.55 -1.81 -5.71
C ILE A 99 5.47 -2.88 -5.62
N GLU A 100 5.77 -3.98 -4.93
CA GLU A 100 4.78 -5.02 -4.69
C GLU A 100 3.55 -4.47 -3.95
N ARG A 101 3.77 -3.69 -2.89
CA ARG A 101 2.66 -3.05 -2.15
C ARG A 101 1.91 -2.05 -3.02
N LEU A 102 2.58 -1.34 -3.93
CA LEU A 102 1.96 -0.42 -4.87
C LEU A 102 1.04 -1.16 -5.84
N LEU A 103 1.53 -2.24 -6.47
CA LEU A 103 0.78 -3.03 -7.46
C LEU A 103 -0.40 -3.81 -6.84
N LYS A 104 -0.33 -4.15 -5.54
CA LYS A 104 -1.42 -4.81 -4.80
C LYS A 104 -2.44 -3.86 -4.20
N ASN A 105 -2.19 -2.54 -4.23
CA ASN A 105 -3.07 -1.60 -3.56
C ASN A 105 -4.32 -1.31 -4.41
N PRO A 106 -5.54 -1.57 -3.92
CA PRO A 106 -6.77 -1.30 -4.67
C PRO A 106 -7.01 0.20 -4.94
N PHE A 107 -6.28 1.09 -4.25
CA PHE A 107 -6.45 2.54 -4.36
C PHE A 107 -6.35 3.02 -5.81
N TYR A 108 -5.53 2.39 -6.64
CA TYR A 108 -5.30 2.83 -8.00
C TYR A 108 -6.51 2.64 -8.92
N TYR A 109 -7.44 1.72 -8.61
CA TYR A 109 -8.70 1.56 -9.36
C TYR A 109 -9.91 2.22 -8.69
N GLY A 110 -9.73 2.94 -7.58
CA GLY A 110 -10.78 3.71 -6.92
C GLY A 110 -11.37 3.07 -5.65
N ALA A 111 -10.84 1.96 -5.14
CA ALA A 111 -11.25 1.40 -3.85
C ALA A 111 -10.10 1.38 -2.84
N PHE A 112 -10.35 1.37 -1.54
CA PHE A 112 -9.27 1.32 -0.56
C PHE A 112 -9.58 0.39 0.61
N LEU A 113 -8.52 -0.14 1.22
CA LEU A 113 -8.63 -1.01 2.38
C LEU A 113 -8.42 -0.19 3.66
N PHE A 114 -9.36 -0.31 4.60
CA PHE A 114 -9.23 0.23 5.93
C PHE A 114 -9.63 -0.82 6.97
N LYS A 115 -8.71 -1.17 7.88
CA LYS A 115 -8.91 -2.22 8.90
C LYS A 115 -9.44 -3.55 8.32
N GLY A 116 -8.97 -3.94 7.14
CA GLY A 116 -9.37 -5.18 6.47
C GLY A 116 -10.70 -5.12 5.71
N GLN A 117 -11.42 -4.00 5.77
CA GLN A 117 -12.65 -3.78 5.01
C GLN A 117 -12.35 -2.96 3.75
N LEU A 118 -13.00 -3.30 2.65
CA LEU A 118 -12.91 -2.57 1.39
C LEU A 118 -13.98 -1.47 1.37
N TYR A 119 -13.56 -0.27 1.02
CA TYR A 119 -14.42 0.91 0.85
C TYR A 119 -14.26 1.46 -0.57
N GLU A 120 -15.34 1.97 -1.13
CA GLU A 120 -15.30 2.73 -2.38
C GLU A 120 -14.74 4.13 -2.11
N GLY A 121 -13.73 4.52 -2.87
CA GLY A 121 -13.07 5.81 -2.74
C GLY A 121 -13.67 6.84 -3.67
N THR A 122 -13.74 8.08 -3.20
CA THR A 122 -14.22 9.23 -4.00
C THR A 122 -13.12 9.81 -4.90
N HIS A 123 -11.88 9.33 -4.78
CA HIS A 123 -10.76 9.83 -5.57
C HIS A 123 -10.77 9.28 -7.00
N PRO A 124 -10.26 10.04 -7.98
CA PRO A 124 -10.24 9.60 -9.37
C PRO A 124 -9.25 8.43 -9.56
N PRO A 125 -9.65 7.33 -10.24
CA PRO A 125 -8.77 6.19 -10.45
C PRO A 125 -7.69 6.47 -11.51
N ILE A 126 -6.50 5.89 -11.34
CA ILE A 126 -5.40 5.93 -12.32
C ILE A 126 -5.47 4.75 -13.30
N ILE A 127 -5.93 3.59 -12.82
CA ILE A 127 -6.03 2.35 -13.60
C ILE A 127 -7.46 1.81 -13.60
N THR A 128 -7.77 0.98 -14.58
CA THR A 128 -9.04 0.24 -14.63
C THR A 128 -8.97 -0.99 -13.72
N LYS A 129 -10.12 -1.43 -13.22
CA LYS A 129 -10.25 -2.67 -12.43
C LYS A 129 -9.73 -3.89 -13.22
N GLU A 130 -9.99 -3.93 -14.53
CA GLU A 130 -9.51 -5.00 -15.41
C GLU A 130 -7.99 -5.12 -15.45
N LEU A 131 -7.27 -3.98 -15.50
CA LEU A 131 -5.81 -3.98 -15.48
C LEU A 131 -5.28 -4.50 -14.14
N PHE A 132 -5.93 -4.10 -13.05
CA PHE A 132 -5.61 -4.59 -11.71
C PHE A 132 -5.80 -6.10 -11.60
N ASP A 133 -6.92 -6.63 -12.09
CA ASP A 133 -7.22 -8.07 -12.07
C ASP A 133 -6.21 -8.87 -12.91
N LYS A 134 -5.76 -8.35 -14.05
CA LYS A 134 -4.67 -8.96 -14.85
C LYS A 134 -3.37 -9.05 -14.04
N ILE A 135 -3.03 -7.99 -13.30
CA ILE A 135 -1.83 -7.95 -12.45
C ILE A 135 -1.92 -8.97 -11.31
N GLN A 136 -3.08 -9.11 -10.68
CA GLN A 136 -3.29 -10.13 -9.64
C GLN A 136 -3.11 -11.55 -10.19
N LYS A 137 -3.57 -11.81 -11.43
CA LYS A 137 -3.30 -13.10 -12.11
C LYS A 137 -1.80 -13.33 -12.32
N VAL A 138 -1.05 -12.31 -12.75
CA VAL A 138 0.42 -12.39 -12.91
C VAL A 138 1.10 -12.70 -11.58
N PHE A 139 0.65 -12.06 -10.48
CA PHE A 139 1.15 -12.38 -9.14
C PHE A 139 0.90 -13.84 -8.77
N ASN A 140 -0.31 -14.36 -8.97
CA ASN A 140 -0.66 -15.74 -8.64
C ASN A 140 0.16 -16.75 -9.45
N LEU A 141 0.43 -16.46 -10.72
CA LEU A 141 1.28 -17.31 -11.57
C LEU A 141 2.74 -17.37 -11.06
N ARG A 142 3.27 -16.22 -10.60
CA ARG A 142 4.65 -16.12 -10.10
C ARG A 142 4.81 -16.55 -8.64
N SER A 143 3.74 -16.51 -7.85
CA SER A 143 3.75 -16.84 -6.42
C SER A 143 3.67 -18.34 -6.13
N LYS A 144 3.75 -19.21 -7.16
CA LYS A 144 3.76 -20.66 -6.94
C LYS A 144 4.88 -21.02 -5.96
N PRO A 145 4.58 -21.71 -4.85
CA PRO A 145 5.57 -22.05 -3.85
C PRO A 145 6.69 -22.83 -4.54
N ARG A 146 7.94 -22.47 -4.26
CA ARG A 146 9.05 -23.37 -4.54
C ARG A 146 8.67 -24.68 -3.84
N LYS A 147 8.64 -25.80 -4.58
CA LYS A 147 8.56 -27.11 -3.93
C LYS A 147 9.69 -27.11 -2.91
N ASN A 148 9.35 -27.21 -1.63
CA ASN A 148 10.34 -27.46 -0.61
C ASN A 148 10.91 -28.83 -0.98
N ASP A 149 12.03 -28.86 -1.68
CA ASP A 149 12.84 -30.08 -1.70
C ASP A 149 13.18 -30.36 -0.24
N PRO A 150 12.80 -31.52 0.30
CA PRO A 150 13.19 -31.91 1.65
C PRO A 150 14.68 -32.23 1.63
N HIS A 151 15.53 -31.22 1.40
CA HIS A 151 16.96 -31.30 1.68
C HIS A 151 17.11 -31.31 3.20
N TYR A 152 16.99 -32.53 3.70
CA TYR A 152 17.26 -33.03 5.03
C TYR A 152 18.36 -32.22 5.75
N HIS A 153 17.97 -31.43 6.74
CA HIS A 153 18.89 -30.82 7.71
C HIS A 153 19.38 -31.89 8.70
N ILE A 154 20.16 -32.88 8.25
CA ILE A 154 20.63 -34.00 9.10
C ILE A 154 21.74 -33.52 10.08
N PHE A 155 22.48 -32.46 9.75
CA PHE A 155 23.73 -32.14 10.45
C PHE A 155 23.65 -31.05 11.52
N ARG A 156 22.52 -30.85 12.21
CA ARG A 156 22.43 -29.84 13.30
C ARG A 156 22.37 -30.42 14.72
N SER A 157 22.59 -31.73 14.92
CA SER A 157 22.48 -32.34 16.26
C SER A 157 23.62 -33.28 16.64
N PHE A 158 24.86 -32.96 16.27
CA PHE A 158 26.02 -33.69 16.80
C PHE A 158 27.21 -32.75 17.03
N TYR A 159 27.23 -32.11 18.20
CA TYR A 159 28.48 -31.62 18.79
C TYR A 159 28.56 -32.16 20.22
N PRO A 160 29.50 -33.05 20.54
CA PRO A 160 29.78 -33.42 21.93
C PRO A 160 30.48 -32.25 22.61
N MET A 161 29.88 -31.80 23.71
CA MET A 161 30.42 -30.80 24.62
C MET A 161 31.57 -31.45 25.40
N TRP A 162 32.79 -30.95 25.23
CA TRP A 162 33.94 -31.23 26.10
C TRP A 162 34.19 -30.01 26.97
#